data_AF-A0A0C3ECS0-F1
#
_entry.id   AF-A0A0C3ECS0-F1
#
_cell.length_a   1.000
_cell.length_b   1.000
_cell.length_c   1.000
_cell.angle_alpha   90.00
_cell.angle_beta   90.00
_cell.angle_gamma   90.00
#
_symmetry.space_group_name_H-M   'P 1'
#
loop_
_entity.id
_entity.type
_entity.pdbx_description
1 polymer ?
#
loop_
_entity_poly.entity_id
_entity_poly.type
_entity_poly.pdbx_seq_one_letter_code
_entity_poly.pdbx_strand_id
1 'polypeptide(L)'
;IIVPVVEHSVTIAGISTRELITKDFAMEPSEERLRKAGHSMVWKLTGSLTLVTCKEPLKSNLGGHLRNSLIDHGFAKVMVAEQVLSILVANNIEVACSAIKKAAMERAVTDVDDGFAASYEISDFCLQLHAGQVFWDPAAPPANFSAGLPVSLHIKPAGLLAHQLAVYDDFCKFMLLSWIIAL
;
A
#
# COMPACT_ATOMS: atom_id res chain seq x y z
N ILE A 1 13.10 -15.57 0.90
CA ILE A 1 11.72 -15.31 1.37
C ILE A 1 11.29 -13.85 1.20
N ILE A 2 12.17 -12.87 1.45
CA ILE A 2 11.79 -11.45 1.48
C ILE A 2 11.38 -10.93 0.09
N VAL A 3 12.27 -11.06 -0.91
CA VAL A 3 12.04 -10.57 -2.28
C VAL A 3 10.70 -11.03 -2.88
N PRO A 4 10.36 -12.34 -2.93
CA PRO A 4 9.12 -12.78 -3.56
C PRO A 4 7.87 -12.31 -2.79
N VAL A 5 7.94 -12.18 -1.46
CA VAL A 5 6.82 -11.66 -0.67
C VAL A 5 6.59 -10.17 -0.95
N VAL A 6 7.67 -9.40 -1.07
CA VAL A 6 7.60 -7.98 -1.42
C VAL A 6 7.01 -7.82 -2.81
N GLU A 7 7.55 -8.51 -3.82
CA GLU A 7 7.09 -8.41 -5.21
C GLU A 7 5.61 -8.76 -5.37
N HIS A 8 5.18 -9.87 -4.75
CA HIS A 8 3.79 -10.30 -4.79
C HIS A 8 2.85 -9.28 -4.11
N SER A 9 3.24 -8.79 -2.93
CA SER A 9 2.42 -7.83 -2.18
C SER A 9 2.30 -6.48 -2.89
N VAL A 10 3.41 -5.98 -3.44
CA VAL A 10 3.46 -4.73 -4.21
C VAL A 10 2.60 -4.84 -5.47
N THR A 11 2.71 -5.95 -6.20
CA THR A 11 1.94 -6.15 -7.44
C THR A 11 0.43 -6.14 -7.17
N ILE A 12 -0.04 -6.91 -6.18
CA ILE A 12 -1.47 -6.99 -5.85
C ILE A 12 -2.00 -5.62 -5.38
N ALA A 13 -1.28 -4.97 -4.47
CA ALA A 13 -1.70 -3.69 -3.93
C ALA A 13 -1.66 -2.59 -4.99
N GLY A 14 -0.65 -2.57 -5.85
CA GLY A 14 -0.50 -1.60 -6.94
C GLY A 14 -1.62 -1.74 -7.97
N ILE A 15 -1.92 -2.96 -8.43
CA ILE A 15 -3.05 -3.20 -9.35
C ILE A 15 -4.37 -2.77 -8.69
N SER A 16 -4.62 -3.22 -7.46
CA SER A 16 -5.88 -2.90 -6.76
C SER A 16 -6.06 -1.40 -6.55
N THR A 17 -4.97 -0.69 -6.22
CA THR A 17 -4.99 0.77 -6.04
C THR A 17 -5.29 1.46 -7.35
N ARG A 18 -4.62 1.07 -8.45
CA ARG A 18 -4.85 1.66 -9.76
C ARG A 18 -6.31 1.52 -10.21
N GLU A 19 -6.84 0.30 -10.20
CA GLU A 19 -8.21 0.04 -10.65
C GLU A 19 -9.25 0.81 -9.81
N LEU A 20 -9.09 0.86 -8.49
CA LEU A 20 -10.06 1.52 -7.61
C LEU A 20 -9.97 3.04 -7.68
N ILE A 21 -8.75 3.60 -7.67
CA ILE A 21 -8.55 5.05 -7.73
C ILE A 21 -8.95 5.59 -9.11
N THR A 22 -8.52 4.96 -10.21
CA THR A 22 -8.93 5.40 -11.57
C THR A 22 -10.45 5.40 -11.71
N LYS A 23 -11.14 4.41 -11.12
CA LYS A 23 -12.60 4.37 -11.10
C LYS A 23 -13.21 5.48 -10.24
N ASP A 24 -12.76 5.65 -9.00
CA ASP A 24 -13.38 6.59 -8.04
C ASP A 24 -13.06 8.05 -8.34
N PHE A 25 -11.91 8.32 -8.97
CA PHE A 25 -11.40 9.64 -9.33
C PHE A 25 -11.59 9.96 -10.82
N ALA A 26 -12.42 9.21 -11.54
CA ALA A 26 -12.63 9.40 -12.99
C ALA A 26 -12.97 10.85 -13.38
N MET A 27 -13.68 11.59 -12.53
CA MET A 27 -14.03 13.00 -12.74
C MET A 27 -13.28 13.98 -11.81
N GLU A 28 -12.16 13.58 -11.20
CA GLU A 28 -11.37 14.46 -10.34
C GLU A 28 -10.31 15.23 -11.15
N PRO A 29 -10.41 16.57 -11.25
CA PRO A 29 -9.42 17.36 -11.99
C PRO A 29 -8.14 17.64 -11.18
N SER A 30 -8.16 17.46 -9.86
CA SER A 30 -7.01 17.73 -8.99
C SER A 30 -6.05 16.55 -8.93
N GLU A 31 -4.90 16.71 -9.58
CA GLU A 31 -3.77 15.78 -9.52
C GLU A 31 -3.32 15.52 -8.07
N GLU A 32 -3.28 16.56 -7.23
CA GLU A 32 -2.88 16.43 -5.82
C GLU A 32 -3.80 15.47 -5.04
N ARG A 33 -5.12 15.58 -5.25
CA ARG A 33 -6.10 14.71 -4.58
C ARG A 33 -5.99 13.27 -5.05
N LEU A 34 -5.82 13.07 -6.36
CA LEU A 34 -5.60 11.76 -6.97
C LEU A 34 -4.34 11.09 -6.40
N ARG A 35 -3.22 11.81 -6.42
CA ARG A 35 -1.92 11.33 -5.91
C ARG A 35 -2.00 10.98 -4.44
N LYS A 36 -2.51 11.88 -3.60
CA LYS A 36 -2.65 11.65 -2.16
C LYS A 36 -3.49 10.41 -1.86
N ALA A 37 -4.62 10.22 -2.56
CA ALA A 37 -5.47 9.06 -2.36
C ALA A 37 -4.81 7.76 -2.81
N GLY A 38 -4.15 7.75 -3.98
CA GLY A 38 -3.38 6.62 -4.48
C GLY A 38 -2.27 6.20 -3.53
N HIS A 39 -1.47 7.17 -3.06
CA HIS A 39 -0.42 6.92 -2.08
C HIS A 39 -0.97 6.35 -0.77
N SER A 40 -1.98 6.98 -0.20
CA SER A 40 -2.57 6.54 1.07
C SER A 40 -3.06 5.10 1.00
N MET A 41 -3.73 4.76 -0.10
CA MET A 41 -4.30 3.43 -0.33
C MET A 41 -3.24 2.36 -0.58
N VAL A 42 -2.29 2.59 -1.50
CA VAL A 42 -1.26 1.58 -1.81
C VAL A 42 -0.40 1.29 -0.59
N TRP A 43 -0.08 2.32 0.20
CA TRP A 43 0.73 2.17 1.40
C TRP A 43 0.04 1.27 2.43
N LYS A 44 -1.24 1.51 2.68
CA LYS A 44 -2.04 0.71 3.62
C LYS A 44 -2.17 -0.74 3.16
N LEU A 45 -2.47 -0.95 1.88
CA LEU A 45 -2.65 -2.29 1.30
C LEU A 45 -1.34 -3.07 1.29
N THR A 46 -0.27 -2.52 0.72
CA THR A 46 1.04 -3.19 0.68
C THR A 46 1.53 -3.50 2.08
N GLY A 47 1.39 -2.56 3.02
CA GLY A 47 1.83 -2.76 4.39
C GLY A 47 1.10 -3.90 5.11
N SER A 48 -0.23 -3.97 4.94
CA SER A 48 -1.06 -5.01 5.56
C SER A 48 -0.81 -6.38 4.93
N LEU A 49 -0.75 -6.43 3.59
CA LEU A 49 -0.53 -7.67 2.85
C LEU A 49 0.87 -8.25 3.09
N THR A 50 1.90 -7.39 3.11
CA THR A 50 3.29 -7.79 3.37
C THR A 50 3.43 -8.37 4.78
N LEU A 51 2.84 -7.73 5.80
CA LEU A 51 2.92 -8.17 7.18
C LEU A 51 2.31 -9.57 7.38
N VAL A 52 1.10 -9.78 6.84
CA VAL A 52 0.41 -11.07 6.95
C VAL A 52 1.10 -12.16 6.13
N THR A 53 1.76 -11.80 5.03
CA THR A 53 2.45 -12.78 4.18
C THR A 53 3.82 -13.16 4.72
N CYS A 54 4.56 -12.23 5.35
CA CYS A 54 5.95 -12.44 5.73
C CYS A 54 6.15 -12.98 7.15
N LYS A 55 5.21 -12.78 8.07
CA LYS A 55 5.40 -13.04 9.51
C LYS A 55 5.69 -14.51 9.83
N GLU A 56 4.83 -15.41 9.40
CA GLU A 56 4.95 -16.85 9.62
C GLU A 56 6.22 -17.44 8.96
N PRO A 57 6.52 -17.19 7.66
CA PRO A 57 7.74 -17.73 7.05
C PRO A 57 9.01 -17.12 7.67
N LEU A 58 8.98 -15.85 8.08
CA LEU A 58 10.12 -15.20 8.72
C LEU A 58 10.38 -15.77 10.12
N LYS A 59 9.33 -16.10 10.89
CA LYS A 59 9.44 -16.75 12.20
C LYS A 59 10.20 -18.08 12.10
N SER A 60 9.85 -18.90 11.12
CA SER A 60 10.50 -20.19 10.88
C SER A 60 11.97 -20.04 10.45
N ASN A 61 12.25 -19.15 9.49
CA ASN A 61 13.62 -18.92 9.00
C ASN A 61 14.53 -18.30 10.07
N LEU A 62 14.03 -17.32 10.84
CA LEU A 62 14.80 -16.64 11.86
C LEU A 62 15.27 -17.60 12.96
N GLY A 63 14.42 -18.55 13.38
CA GLY A 63 14.80 -19.58 14.34
C GLY A 63 15.97 -20.43 13.85
N GLY A 64 15.95 -20.84 12.58
CA GLY A 64 17.04 -21.59 11.97
C GLY A 64 18.35 -20.80 11.89
N HIS A 65 18.28 -19.54 11.45
CA HIS A 65 19.46 -18.67 11.35
C HIS A 65 20.08 -18.35 12.71
N LEU A 66 19.26 -18.02 13.71
CA LEU A 66 19.74 -17.77 15.07
C LEU A 66 20.43 -19.01 15.65
N ARG A 67 19.85 -20.19 15.42
CA ARG A 67 20.45 -21.46 15.87
C ARG A 67 21.82 -21.69 15.28
N ASN A 68 21.96 -21.56 13.97
CA ASN A 68 23.24 -21.75 13.28
C ASN A 68 24.26 -20.71 13.76
N SER A 69 23.85 -19.44 13.84
CA SER A 69 24.70 -18.36 14.33
C SER A 69 25.22 -18.62 15.75
N LEU A 70 24.37 -19.06 16.69
CA LEU A 70 24.82 -19.38 18.04
C LEU A 70 25.83 -20.54 18.07
N ILE A 71 25.60 -21.59 17.28
CA ILE A 71 26.53 -22.72 17.19
C ILE A 71 27.88 -22.26 16.63
N ASP A 72 27.87 -21.43 15.58
CA ASP A 72 29.09 -20.91 14.95
C ASP A 72 29.92 -20.06 15.94
N HIS A 73 29.29 -19.41 16.92
CA HIS A 73 29.95 -18.63 17.97
C HIS A 73 30.32 -19.46 19.21
N GLY A 74 30.29 -20.80 19.12
CA GLY A 74 30.80 -21.69 20.16
C GLY A 74 29.80 -22.04 21.26
N PHE A 75 28.51 -21.69 21.10
CA PHE A 75 27.49 -22.16 22.04
C PHE A 75 27.23 -23.66 21.83
N ALA A 76 27.32 -24.44 22.91
CA ALA A 76 27.01 -25.86 22.85
C ALA A 76 25.54 -26.07 22.43
N LYS A 77 25.27 -27.08 21.59
CA LYS A 77 23.92 -27.40 21.09
C LYS A 77 22.89 -27.65 22.20
N VAL A 78 23.35 -28.07 23.38
CA VAL A 78 22.54 -28.25 24.59
C VAL A 78 22.12 -26.91 25.22
N MET A 79 22.92 -25.85 25.07
CA MET A 79 22.60 -24.50 25.54
C MET A 79 21.66 -23.74 24.59
N VAL A 80 21.60 -24.14 23.32
CA VAL A 80 20.66 -23.60 22.33
C VAL A 80 19.32 -24.35 22.41
N ALA A 81 18.69 -24.28 23.58
CA ALA A 81 17.38 -24.87 23.79
C ALA A 81 16.33 -24.17 22.92
N GLU A 82 15.36 -24.93 22.40
CA GLU A 82 14.26 -24.38 21.57
C GLU A 82 13.48 -23.26 22.26
N GLN A 83 13.39 -23.30 23.59
CA GLN A 83 12.75 -22.25 24.37
C GLN A 83 13.48 -20.90 24.26
N VAL A 84 14.82 -20.91 24.23
CA VAL A 84 15.63 -19.69 24.06
C VAL A 84 15.45 -19.13 22.64
N LEU A 85 15.49 -20.00 21.63
CA LEU A 85 15.26 -19.60 20.24
C LEU A 85 13.86 -19.00 20.05
N SER A 86 12.84 -19.60 20.66
CA SER A 86 11.46 -19.10 20.60
C SER A 86 11.35 -17.68 21.16
N ILE A 87 11.99 -17.40 22.31
CA ILE A 87 12.03 -16.06 22.92
C ILE A 87 12.77 -15.07 22.00
N LEU A 88 13.94 -15.45 21.49
CA LEU A 88 14.71 -14.59 20.59
C LEU A 88 13.94 -14.26 19.31
N VAL A 89 13.29 -15.25 18.70
CA VAL A 89 12.46 -15.03 17.51
C VAL A 89 11.27 -14.13 17.85
N ALA A 90 10.55 -14.39 18.94
CA ALA A 90 9.38 -13.61 19.34
C ALA A 90 9.71 -12.12 19.58
N ASN A 91 10.88 -11.84 20.15
CA ASN A 91 11.33 -10.47 20.42
C ASN A 91 11.78 -9.71 19.16
N ASN A 92 12.19 -10.41 18.11
CA ASN A 92 12.78 -9.78 16.92
C ASN A 92 11.87 -9.82 15.68
N ILE A 93 10.83 -10.65 15.68
CA ILE A 93 9.98 -10.85 14.49
C ILE A 93 9.27 -9.57 14.06
N GLU A 94 8.74 -8.78 15.01
CA GLU A 94 8.01 -7.54 14.71
C GLU A 94 8.93 -6.48 14.08
N VAL A 95 10.18 -6.37 14.55
CA VAL A 95 11.17 -5.44 13.99
C VAL A 95 11.52 -5.83 12.56
N ALA A 96 11.79 -7.11 12.33
CA ALA A 96 12.13 -7.62 11.00
C ALA A 96 10.94 -7.48 10.01
N CYS A 97 9.72 -7.80 10.45
CA CYS A 97 8.51 -7.58 9.66
C CYS A 97 8.30 -6.10 9.35
N SER A 98 8.52 -5.20 10.32
CA SER A 98 8.39 -3.75 10.11
C SER A 98 9.36 -3.22 9.06
N ALA A 99 10.62 -3.68 9.08
CA ALA A 99 11.62 -3.29 8.08
C ALA A 99 11.22 -3.75 6.66
N ILE A 100 10.79 -5.00 6.51
CA ILE A 100 10.33 -5.54 5.22
C ILE A 100 9.08 -4.79 4.73
N LYS A 101 8.13 -4.56 5.64
CA LYS A 101 6.91 -3.80 5.37
C LYS A 101 7.23 -2.40 4.84
N LYS A 102 8.16 -1.69 5.49
CA LYS A 102 8.59 -0.34 5.08
C LYS A 102 9.18 -0.34 3.67
N ALA A 103 10.12 -1.24 3.40
CA ALA A 103 10.72 -1.35 2.07
C ALA A 103 9.70 -1.69 0.98
N ALA A 104 8.74 -2.56 1.27
CA ALA A 104 7.66 -2.88 0.34
C ALA A 104 6.75 -1.67 0.05
N MET A 105 6.38 -0.93 1.10
CA MET A 105 5.53 0.25 0.98
C MET A 105 6.20 1.36 0.16
N GLU A 106 7.48 1.64 0.40
CA GLU A 106 8.25 2.65 -0.36
C GLU A 106 8.34 2.30 -1.85
N ARG A 107 8.63 1.02 -2.15
CA ARG A 107 8.62 0.53 -3.54
C ARG A 107 7.24 0.67 -4.18
N ALA A 108 6.17 0.29 -3.47
CA ALA A 108 4.82 0.33 -4.03
C ALA A 108 4.33 1.74 -4.38
N VAL A 109 4.79 2.77 -3.66
CA VAL A 109 4.50 4.16 -4.01
C VAL A 109 5.09 4.52 -5.37
N THR A 110 6.34 4.10 -5.63
CA THR A 110 7.01 4.34 -6.91
C THR A 110 6.26 3.65 -8.05
N ASP A 111 5.90 2.37 -7.88
CA ASP A 111 5.15 1.61 -8.89
C ASP A 111 3.76 2.22 -9.19
N VAL A 112 3.14 2.86 -8.19
CA VAL A 112 1.84 3.52 -8.36
C VAL A 112 1.98 4.88 -9.03
N ASP A 113 3.00 5.67 -8.69
CA ASP A 113 3.30 6.93 -9.37
C ASP A 113 3.55 6.71 -10.87
N ASP A 114 4.35 5.71 -11.21
CA ASP A 114 4.60 5.31 -12.60
C ASP A 114 3.30 4.88 -13.30
N GLY A 115 2.42 4.17 -12.57
CA GLY A 115 1.12 3.73 -13.08
C GLY A 115 0.11 4.86 -13.33
N PHE A 116 0.24 6.00 -12.66
CA PHE A 116 -0.65 7.15 -12.80
C PHE A 116 -0.07 8.31 -13.62
N ALA A 117 1.18 8.22 -14.09
CA ALA A 117 1.85 9.28 -14.84
C ALA A 117 0.98 9.86 -15.97
N ALA A 118 0.32 9.01 -16.76
CA ALA A 118 -0.57 9.46 -17.84
C ALA A 118 -1.82 10.20 -17.31
N SER A 119 -2.45 9.71 -16.24
CA SER A 119 -3.60 10.37 -15.61
C SER A 119 -3.21 11.74 -15.05
N TYR A 120 -2.00 11.88 -14.49
CA TYR A 120 -1.47 13.15 -13.99
C TYR A 120 -1.31 14.20 -15.09
N GLU A 121 -0.73 13.81 -16.23
CA GLU A 121 -0.56 14.69 -17.40
C GLU A 121 -1.91 15.15 -17.97
N ILE A 122 -2.89 14.24 -18.04
CA ILE A 122 -4.23 14.54 -18.56
C ILE A 122 -4.98 15.50 -17.62
N SER A 123 -4.87 15.31 -16.30
CA SER A 123 -5.44 16.23 -15.31
C SER A 123 -4.86 17.66 -15.45
N ASP A 124 -3.54 17.79 -15.59
CA ASP A 124 -2.88 19.09 -15.77
C ASP A 124 -3.29 19.78 -17.07
N PHE A 125 -3.32 19.04 -18.18
CA PHE A 125 -3.78 19.55 -19.48
C PHE A 125 -5.24 20.04 -19.45
N CYS A 126 -6.14 19.27 -18.83
CA CYS A 126 -7.55 19.66 -18.71
C CYS A 126 -7.75 20.89 -17.83
N LEU A 127 -6.98 21.03 -16.75
CA LEU A 127 -7.01 22.21 -15.89
C LEU A 127 -6.58 23.49 -16.65
N GLN A 128 -5.58 23.37 -17.52
CA GLN A 128 -5.00 24.51 -18.25
C GLN A 128 -5.84 24.97 -19.45
N LEU A 129 -6.50 24.05 -20.16
CA LEU A 129 -7.15 24.37 -21.44
C LEU A 129 -8.68 24.53 -21.38
N HIS A 130 -9.36 23.93 -20.39
CA HIS A 130 -10.81 23.77 -20.45
C HIS A 130 -11.51 24.25 -19.17
N ALA A 131 -11.62 25.57 -19.00
CA ALA A 131 -12.54 26.17 -18.04
C ALA A 131 -14.00 25.96 -18.49
N GLY A 132 -14.54 24.74 -18.33
CA GLY A 132 -15.97 24.46 -18.54
C GLY A 132 -16.35 23.05 -19.01
N GLN A 133 -15.41 22.17 -19.38
CA GLN A 133 -15.74 20.76 -19.69
C GLN A 133 -15.57 19.84 -18.49
N VAL A 134 -16.45 18.84 -18.40
CA VAL A 134 -16.38 17.79 -17.38
C VAL A 134 -15.19 16.89 -17.68
N PHE A 135 -14.22 16.87 -16.77
CA PHE A 135 -13.07 15.96 -16.84
C PHE A 135 -13.55 14.50 -16.75
N TRP A 136 -13.04 13.64 -17.63
CA TRP A 136 -13.19 12.20 -17.53
C TRP A 136 -11.86 11.54 -17.90
N ASP A 137 -11.26 10.82 -16.95
CA ASP A 137 -10.01 10.08 -17.18
C ASP A 137 -10.24 9.01 -18.28
N PRO A 138 -9.48 9.02 -19.39
CA PRO A 138 -9.57 7.99 -20.43
C PRO A 138 -9.28 6.57 -19.93
N ALA A 139 -8.54 6.42 -18.84
CA ALA A 139 -8.26 5.13 -18.20
C ALA A 139 -9.45 4.62 -17.36
N ALA A 140 -10.41 5.47 -17.03
CA ALA A 140 -11.60 5.08 -16.28
C ALA A 140 -12.59 4.31 -17.18
N PRO A 141 -13.49 3.49 -16.57
CA PRO A 141 -14.61 2.89 -17.30
C PRO A 141 -15.38 3.95 -18.10
N PRO A 142 -16.10 3.58 -19.17
CA PRO A 142 -16.79 4.59 -19.96
C PRO A 142 -17.87 5.30 -19.12
N ALA A 143 -18.11 6.57 -19.37
CA ALA A 143 -19.03 7.41 -18.57
C ALA A 143 -20.47 6.85 -18.46
N ASN A 144 -20.87 5.99 -19.40
CA ASN A 144 -22.16 5.28 -19.38
C ASN A 144 -22.27 4.26 -18.22
N PHE A 145 -21.16 3.84 -17.60
CA PHE A 145 -21.16 2.96 -16.44
C PHE A 145 -22.01 3.54 -15.30
N SER A 146 -21.95 4.86 -15.12
CA SER A 146 -22.73 5.55 -14.09
C SER A 146 -24.23 5.59 -14.41
N ALA A 147 -24.65 5.45 -15.68
CA ALA A 147 -26.05 5.59 -16.09
C ALA A 147 -26.97 4.47 -15.57
N GLY A 148 -26.40 3.32 -15.18
CA GLY A 148 -27.14 2.23 -14.55
C GLY A 148 -27.23 2.34 -13.02
N LEU A 149 -26.57 3.32 -12.42
CA LEU A 149 -26.54 3.51 -10.98
C LEU A 149 -27.63 4.51 -10.53
N PRO A 150 -28.14 4.37 -9.30
CA PRO A 150 -28.93 5.43 -8.67
C PRO A 150 -28.16 6.75 -8.62
N VAL A 151 -28.86 7.88 -8.74
CA VAL A 151 -28.27 9.23 -8.76
C VAL A 151 -27.39 9.52 -7.53
N SER A 152 -27.66 8.89 -6.39
CA SER A 152 -26.85 9.01 -5.17
C SER A 152 -25.45 8.38 -5.28
N LEU A 153 -25.23 7.47 -6.24
CA LEU A 153 -23.97 6.77 -6.48
C LEU A 153 -23.26 7.26 -7.76
N HIS A 154 -23.80 8.26 -8.45
CA HIS A 154 -23.11 8.88 -9.57
C HIS A 154 -21.83 9.57 -9.11
N ILE A 155 -20.76 9.37 -9.89
CA ILE A 155 -19.55 10.19 -9.77
C ILE A 155 -19.91 11.61 -10.19
N LYS A 156 -19.62 12.59 -9.32
CA LYS A 156 -19.99 13.98 -9.57
C LYS A 156 -18.93 14.66 -10.45
N PRO A 157 -19.34 15.57 -11.36
CA PRO A 157 -18.41 16.33 -12.21
C PRO A 157 -17.40 17.20 -11.46
N ALA A 158 -17.71 17.55 -10.19
CA ALA A 158 -16.84 18.32 -9.32
C ALA A 158 -15.84 17.45 -8.52
N GLY A 159 -15.71 16.16 -8.88
CA GLY A 159 -14.93 15.19 -8.16
C GLY A 159 -15.62 14.64 -6.91
N LEU A 160 -14.83 13.98 -6.05
CA LEU A 160 -15.33 13.29 -4.85
C LEU A 160 -15.77 14.27 -3.76
N LEU A 161 -16.82 13.93 -3.03
CA LEU A 161 -17.27 14.70 -1.85
C LEU A 161 -16.35 14.43 -0.64
N ALA A 162 -16.29 15.37 0.31
CA ALA A 162 -15.43 15.24 1.49
C ALA A 162 -15.67 13.95 2.30
N HIS A 163 -16.92 13.51 2.42
CA HIS A 163 -17.24 12.25 3.12
C HIS A 163 -16.79 11.00 2.35
N GLN A 164 -16.69 11.08 1.01
CA GLN A 164 -16.17 9.99 0.18
C GLN A 164 -14.63 9.94 0.24
N LEU A 165 -13.98 11.11 0.26
CA LEU A 165 -12.54 11.23 0.47
C LEU A 165 -12.08 10.71 1.84
N ALA A 166 -12.93 10.82 2.86
CA ALA A 166 -12.59 10.41 4.23
C ALA A 166 -12.08 8.96 4.32
N VAL A 167 -12.52 8.07 3.43
CA VAL A 167 -12.03 6.68 3.35
C VAL A 167 -10.53 6.64 3.04
N TYR A 168 -10.06 7.48 2.11
CA TYR A 168 -8.65 7.57 1.75
C TYR A 168 -7.82 8.28 2.82
N ASP A 169 -8.38 9.33 3.45
CA ASP A 169 -7.73 9.98 4.60
C ASP A 169 -7.56 9.01 5.78
N ASP A 170 -8.51 8.09 5.98
CA ASP A 170 -8.41 7.06 7.02
C ASP A 170 -7.27 6.08 6.75
N PHE A 171 -6.96 5.76 5.49
CA PHE A 171 -5.75 4.99 5.16
C PHE A 171 -4.47 5.68 5.64
N CYS A 172 -4.43 7.02 5.61
CA CYS A 172 -3.35 7.84 6.16
C CYS A 172 -3.33 7.90 7.70
N LYS A 173 -4.48 7.84 8.39
CA LYS A 173 -4.50 7.89 9.87
C LYS A 173 -3.88 6.65 10.50
N PHE A 174 -4.04 5.48 9.88
CA PHE A 174 -3.38 4.26 10.33
C PHE A 174 -1.85 4.29 10.14
N MET A 175 -1.33 5.18 9.30
CA MET A 175 0.10 5.44 9.14
C MET A 175 0.63 6.14 10.40
N LEU A 176 0.11 7.30 10.81
CA LEU A 176 0.68 8.08 11.92
C LEU A 176 0.70 7.35 13.27
N LEU A 177 -0.36 6.59 13.59
CA LEU A 177 -0.43 5.81 14.83
C LEU A 177 0.67 4.75 14.93
N SER A 178 1.05 4.11 13.82
CA SER A 178 2.11 3.09 13.84
C SER A 178 3.52 3.68 13.97
N TRP A 179 3.73 4.96 13.61
CA TRP A 179 5.03 5.63 13.73
C TRP A 179 5.25 6.26 15.10
N ILE A 180 4.19 6.79 15.72
CA ILE A 180 4.24 7.33 17.09
C ILE A 180 4.50 6.21 18.12
N ILE A 181 4.05 4.98 17.85
CA ILE A 181 4.31 3.83 18.74
C ILE A 181 5.71 3.21 18.49
N ALA A 182 6.35 3.53 17.36
CA ALA A 182 7.67 2.99 16.98
C ALA A 182 8.85 3.95 17.30
N LEU A 183 8.57 5.10 17.91
CA LEU A 183 9.52 6.11 18.42
C LEU A 183 9.42 6.15 19.95
#